data_AF-S8EBV1-F1
#
_entry.id   AF-S8EBV1-F1
#
_cell.length_a   1.000
_cell.length_b   1.000
_cell.length_c   1.000
_cell.angle_alpha   90.00
_cell.angle_beta   90.00
_cell.angle_gamma   90.00
#
_symmetry.space_group_name_H-M   'P 1'
#
loop_
_entity.id
_entity.type
_entity.pdbx_description
1 polymer ?
#
loop_
_entity_poly.entity_id
_entity_poly.type
_entity_poly.pdbx_seq_one_letter_code
_entity_poly.pdbx_strand_id
1 'polypeptide(L)'
;MPVRRQPHAVEVSISRAPLVQEIIQAEDEEPIIPHVLFQSPAQRGDLEVTPELIWDASQLEPYDRLPREFIQTTHFYPPNRPGDWVPPGFHYGWRPNLGRLLVFAQERGLTTTYGDARDNNLPRDNDYPRGLRPRSKYFSYLNDVHVDEEGCTVLVPYPATKALWPDADGPEPHPSDIDIYNTISKALKMIVCELALERGFGGWYYWMIFMAVTLRADEGTNFLVSVMSNGRNLTDGRDDHRPTREQMDELAQALGVSGPARWYVDRDAFEWEDQYQEQLVFGGPAVYSDEEDDGDEDENILSPGAPPYLFD
;
A
#
# COMPACT_ATOMS: atom_id res chain seq x y z
N MET A 1 -15.53 32.66 -4.67
CA MET A 1 -15.04 32.47 -3.28
C MET A 1 -14.72 31.00 -3.15
N PRO A 2 -13.46 30.58 -2.87
CA PRO A 2 -13.18 29.17 -2.63
C PRO A 2 -13.94 28.76 -1.37
N VAL A 3 -14.82 27.76 -1.50
CA VAL A 3 -15.54 27.19 -0.36
C VAL A 3 -14.47 26.58 0.55
N ARG A 4 -14.35 27.06 1.79
CA ARG A 4 -13.47 26.43 2.79
C ARG A 4 -13.96 24.99 2.99
N ARG A 5 -13.22 24.04 2.44
CA ARG A 5 -13.43 22.60 2.67
C ARG A 5 -13.13 22.34 4.14
N GLN A 6 -14.12 21.89 4.90
CA GLN A 6 -13.90 21.41 6.27
C GLN A 6 -13.83 19.88 6.22
N PRO A 7 -12.82 19.26 6.85
CA PRO A 7 -12.75 17.81 6.93
C PRO A 7 -13.99 17.26 7.65
N HIS A 8 -14.67 16.29 7.07
CA HIS A 8 -15.62 15.47 7.80
C HIS A 8 -14.83 14.44 8.61
N ALA A 9 -14.61 14.73 9.89
CA ALA A 9 -14.14 13.73 10.83
C ALA A 9 -15.31 12.79 11.14
N VAL A 10 -15.40 11.67 10.44
CA VAL A 10 -16.15 10.52 10.95
C VAL A 10 -15.35 9.96 12.11
N GLU A 11 -15.97 9.89 13.29
CA GLU A 11 -15.36 9.27 14.45
C GLU A 11 -15.30 7.76 14.20
N VAL A 12 -14.14 7.29 13.70
CA VAL A 12 -13.90 5.87 13.50
C VAL A 12 -13.20 5.31 14.71
N SER A 13 -13.81 4.27 15.28
CA SER A 13 -13.23 3.55 16.41
C SER A 13 -11.98 2.81 15.96
N ILE A 14 -10.85 3.22 16.53
CA ILE A 14 -9.57 2.53 16.38
C ILE A 14 -9.68 1.18 17.07
N SER A 15 -9.08 0.18 16.43
CA SER A 15 -9.18 -1.17 16.94
C SER A 15 -8.68 -1.34 18.37
N ARG A 16 -9.32 -2.26 19.09
CA ARG A 16 -8.91 -2.68 20.43
C ARG A 16 -7.92 -3.85 20.44
N ALA A 17 -7.49 -4.34 19.27
CA ALA A 17 -6.47 -5.37 19.20
C ALA A 17 -5.15 -4.88 19.85
N PRO A 18 -4.51 -5.66 20.74
CA PRO A 18 -3.32 -5.20 21.47
C PRO A 18 -2.21 -4.66 20.56
N LEU A 19 -1.88 -5.39 19.48
CA LEU A 19 -0.86 -4.95 18.52
C LEU A 19 -1.19 -3.58 17.90
N VAL A 20 -2.47 -3.31 17.60
CA VAL A 20 -2.88 -2.03 17.01
C VAL A 20 -2.73 -0.89 18.02
N GLN A 21 -3.08 -1.13 19.28
CA GLN A 21 -2.90 -0.14 20.35
C GLN A 21 -1.42 0.18 20.60
N GLU A 22 -0.52 -0.78 20.42
CA GLU A 22 0.93 -0.60 20.62
C GLU A 22 1.60 0.25 19.53
N ILE A 23 1.08 0.19 18.29
CA ILE A 23 1.74 0.79 17.11
C ILE A 23 1.09 2.09 16.66
N ILE A 24 0.01 2.52 17.30
CA ILE A 24 -0.66 3.80 17.07
C ILE A 24 -0.36 4.70 18.26
N GLN A 25 -0.20 5.99 18.02
CA GLN A 25 -0.09 6.98 19.09
C GLN A 25 -1.35 6.95 19.99
N ALA A 26 -1.14 6.84 21.30
CA ALA A 26 -2.24 6.89 22.26
C ALA A 26 -2.77 8.33 22.43
N GLU A 27 -4.00 8.48 22.92
CA GLU A 27 -4.64 9.80 23.08
C GLU A 27 -3.98 10.66 24.16
N ASP A 28 -3.36 10.03 25.15
CA ASP A 28 -2.68 10.66 26.28
C ASP A 28 -1.18 10.92 26.03
N GLU A 29 -0.66 10.52 24.87
CA GLU A 29 0.73 10.74 24.47
C GLU A 29 0.94 12.13 23.85
N GLU A 30 2.17 12.65 23.98
CA GLU A 30 2.54 13.89 23.30
C GLU A 30 2.45 13.70 21.77
N PRO A 31 1.67 14.53 21.05
CA PRO A 31 1.46 14.37 19.61
C PRO A 31 2.78 14.35 18.83
N ILE A 32 2.94 13.34 17.97
CA ILE A 32 4.08 13.30 17.05
C ILE A 32 3.85 14.40 16.02
N ILE A 33 4.80 15.32 15.88
CA ILE A 33 4.71 16.38 14.88
C ILE A 33 5.07 15.78 13.52
N PRO A 34 4.13 15.71 12.56
CA PRO A 34 4.42 15.20 11.23
C PRO A 34 5.34 16.16 10.48
N HIS A 35 6.08 15.62 9.52
CA HIS A 35 6.77 16.45 8.54
C HIS A 35 5.78 17.30 7.76
N VAL A 36 6.20 18.50 7.33
CA VAL A 36 5.33 19.47 6.64
C VAL A 36 4.65 18.90 5.39
N LEU A 37 5.31 17.95 4.71
CA LEU A 37 4.75 17.24 3.55
C LEU A 37 3.51 16.42 3.92
N PHE A 38 3.52 15.82 5.11
CA PHE A 38 2.46 14.94 5.61
C PHE A 38 1.43 15.68 6.47
N GLN A 39 1.59 16.98 6.68
CA GLN A 39 0.58 17.78 7.37
C GLN A 39 -0.70 17.83 6.53
N SER A 40 -1.85 17.76 7.20
CA SER A 40 -3.14 17.91 6.55
C SER A 40 -3.23 19.25 5.81
N PRO A 41 -4.06 19.35 4.77
CA PRO A 41 -4.27 20.62 4.07
C PRO A 41 -4.70 21.77 5.00
N ALA A 42 -5.38 21.46 6.10
CA ALA A 42 -5.76 22.45 7.12
C ALA A 42 -4.56 23.02 7.91
N GLN A 43 -3.52 22.22 8.12
CA GLN A 43 -2.28 22.62 8.81
C GLN A 43 -1.27 23.24 7.83
N ARG A 44 -1.10 22.63 6.66
CA ARG A 44 -0.11 23.00 5.63
C ARG A 44 -0.50 24.26 4.85
N GLY A 45 -1.80 24.51 4.67
CA GLY A 45 -2.30 25.60 3.81
C GLY A 45 -1.95 25.38 2.33
N ASP A 46 -1.69 26.47 1.61
CA ASP A 46 -1.42 26.47 0.17
C ASP A 46 0.04 26.13 -0.19
N LEU A 47 0.79 25.49 0.70
CA LEU A 47 2.17 25.09 0.41
C LEU A 47 2.18 24.10 -0.76
N GLU A 48 2.93 24.47 -1.80
CA GLU A 48 3.20 23.63 -2.96
C GLU A 48 4.13 22.48 -2.58
N VAL A 49 3.85 21.27 -3.08
CA VAL A 49 4.75 20.14 -2.92
C VAL A 49 5.86 20.25 -3.96
N THR A 50 7.11 20.32 -3.50
CA THR A 50 8.29 20.43 -4.37
C THR A 50 9.17 19.18 -4.28
N PRO A 51 10.00 18.90 -5.29
CA PRO A 51 10.96 17.79 -5.25
C PRO A 51 11.90 17.83 -4.03
N GLU A 52 12.29 19.02 -3.55
CA GLU A 52 13.13 19.19 -2.37
C GLU A 52 12.39 18.76 -1.10
N LEU A 53 11.10 19.12 -0.95
CA LEU A 53 10.28 18.68 0.19
C LEU A 53 10.12 17.16 0.23
N ILE A 54 9.97 16.53 -0.93
CA ILE A 54 9.89 15.08 -1.08
C ILE A 54 11.23 14.45 -0.71
N TRP A 55 12.34 15.01 -1.19
CA TRP A 55 13.68 14.55 -0.84
C TRP A 55 13.93 14.66 0.66
N ASP A 56 13.62 15.79 1.28
CA ASP A 56 13.75 15.96 2.73
C ASP A 56 12.90 14.94 3.50
N ALA A 57 11.66 14.71 3.06
CA ALA A 57 10.78 13.70 3.65
C ALA A 57 11.33 12.26 3.51
N SER A 58 12.04 11.96 2.42
CA SER A 58 12.68 10.65 2.22
C SER A 58 13.81 10.36 3.21
N GLN A 59 14.40 11.40 3.82
CA GLN A 59 15.47 11.26 4.81
C GLN A 59 14.93 11.04 6.24
N LEU A 60 13.61 11.13 6.45
CA LEU A 60 12.99 10.94 7.75
C LEU A 60 13.09 9.50 8.20
N GLU A 61 13.42 9.29 9.47
CA GLU A 61 13.36 7.97 10.08
C GLU A 61 11.92 7.43 10.07
N PRO A 62 11.73 6.11 9.93
CA PRO A 62 10.41 5.50 10.04
C PRO A 62 9.82 5.71 11.45
N TYR A 63 8.50 5.82 11.54
CA TYR A 63 7.83 6.07 12.82
C TYR A 63 7.69 4.78 13.63
N ASP A 64 8.04 4.82 14.92
CA ASP A 64 7.78 3.70 15.83
C ASP A 64 6.27 3.55 16.11
N ARG A 65 5.53 4.68 16.14
CA ARG A 65 4.07 4.73 16.27
C ARG A 65 3.46 5.65 15.23
N LEU A 66 2.31 5.27 14.69
CA LEU A 66 1.59 6.06 13.71
C LEU A 66 0.84 7.22 14.40
N PRO A 67 1.04 8.48 13.98
CA PRO A 67 0.18 9.58 14.37
C PRO A 67 -1.29 9.28 14.06
N ARG A 68 -2.19 9.54 15.01
CA ARG A 68 -3.62 9.20 14.86
C ARG A 68 -4.29 9.90 13.68
N GLU A 69 -3.81 11.08 13.32
CA GLU A 69 -4.30 11.84 12.17
C GLU A 69 -4.06 11.14 10.82
N PHE A 70 -3.18 10.14 10.77
CA PHE A 70 -2.93 9.33 9.56
C PHE A 70 -3.79 8.08 9.49
N ILE A 71 -4.68 7.84 10.44
CA ILE A 71 -5.61 6.72 10.35
C ILE A 71 -6.69 7.10 9.36
N GLN A 72 -6.85 6.29 8.31
CA GLN A 72 -7.92 6.53 7.36
C GLN A 72 -9.28 6.26 8.02
N THR A 73 -10.05 7.33 8.23
CA THR A 73 -11.38 7.27 8.87
C THR A 73 -12.53 7.21 7.85
N THR A 74 -12.24 7.20 6.55
CA THR A 74 -13.26 7.06 5.50
C THR A 74 -13.44 5.59 5.13
N HIS A 75 -14.59 5.01 5.53
CA HIS A 75 -14.92 3.64 5.19
C HIS A 75 -15.24 3.50 3.70
N PHE A 76 -14.41 2.71 3.04
CA PHE A 76 -14.76 1.83 1.92
C PHE A 76 -15.23 2.37 0.57
N TYR A 77 -15.42 3.66 0.37
CA TYR A 77 -15.63 4.23 -0.96
C TYR A 77 -14.84 5.52 -1.14
N PRO A 78 -14.43 5.88 -2.37
CA PRO A 78 -13.77 7.14 -2.61
C PRO A 78 -14.69 8.26 -2.07
N PRO A 79 -14.13 9.29 -1.45
CA PRO A 79 -14.88 10.38 -0.88
C PRO A 79 -15.95 10.89 -1.82
N ASN A 80 -17.19 10.85 -1.33
CA ASN A 80 -18.36 11.25 -2.10
C ASN A 80 -18.68 12.73 -1.88
N ARG A 81 -17.88 13.45 -1.09
CA ARG A 81 -18.12 14.85 -0.72
C ARG A 81 -16.83 15.67 -0.73
N PRO A 82 -16.92 16.98 -1.07
CA PRO A 82 -15.78 17.88 -0.94
C PRO A 82 -15.26 17.91 0.50
N GLY A 83 -13.96 17.71 0.70
CA GLY A 83 -13.31 17.80 2.02
C GLY A 83 -13.07 16.46 2.72
N ASP A 84 -13.47 15.34 2.12
CA ASP A 84 -13.10 14.00 2.60
C ASP A 84 -11.67 13.66 2.10
N TRP A 85 -10.67 14.20 2.79
CA TRP A 85 -9.27 13.96 2.46
C TRP A 85 -8.81 12.58 2.92
N VAL A 86 -8.02 11.91 2.07
CA VAL A 86 -7.37 10.64 2.43
C VAL A 86 -5.94 10.95 2.86
N PRO A 87 -5.47 10.45 4.03
CA PRO A 87 -4.09 10.67 4.46
C PRO A 87 -3.09 9.96 3.55
N PRO A 88 -1.80 10.33 3.60
CA PRO A 88 -0.74 9.56 2.99
C PRO A 88 -0.80 8.09 3.44
N GLY A 89 -0.48 7.17 2.53
CA GLY A 89 -0.30 5.76 2.81
C GLY A 89 0.93 5.51 3.67
N PHE A 90 0.76 4.69 4.70
CA PHE A 90 1.84 4.18 5.54
C PHE A 90 1.73 2.66 5.65
N HIS A 91 2.89 2.01 5.69
CA HIS A 91 3.04 0.57 5.83
C HIS A 91 3.79 0.24 7.11
N TYR A 92 3.26 -0.70 7.89
CA TYR A 92 3.90 -1.24 9.07
C TYR A 92 4.61 -2.55 8.73
N GLY A 93 5.91 -2.62 8.98
CA GLY A 93 6.70 -3.79 8.60
C GLY A 93 8.20 -3.63 8.76
N TRP A 94 8.95 -4.43 8.00
CA TRP A 94 10.42 -4.49 8.07
C TRP A 94 11.08 -4.35 6.71
N ARG A 95 12.32 -3.85 6.73
CA ARG A 95 13.23 -3.99 5.60
C ARG A 95 13.58 -5.47 5.41
N PRO A 96 13.34 -6.04 4.22
CA PRO A 96 13.68 -7.43 3.96
C PRO A 96 15.19 -7.61 3.90
N ASN A 97 15.68 -8.75 4.37
CA ASN A 97 17.01 -9.23 4.00
C ASN A 97 16.96 -9.78 2.56
N LEU A 98 17.18 -8.89 1.58
CA LEU A 98 17.06 -9.23 0.15
C LEU A 98 17.98 -10.40 -0.24
N GLY A 99 19.22 -10.42 0.26
CA GLY A 99 20.15 -11.51 -0.02
C GLY A 99 19.61 -12.87 0.43
N ARG A 100 19.06 -12.93 1.64
CA ARG A 100 18.45 -14.17 2.17
C ARG A 100 17.21 -14.58 1.39
N LEU A 101 16.33 -13.64 1.02
CA LEU A 101 15.13 -13.94 0.23
C LEU A 101 15.48 -14.41 -1.18
N LEU A 102 16.51 -13.83 -1.82
CA LEU A 102 16.98 -14.25 -3.14
C LEU A 102 17.61 -15.64 -3.10
N VAL A 103 18.43 -15.94 -2.08
CA VAL A 103 18.98 -17.29 -1.88
C VAL A 103 17.86 -18.30 -1.66
N PHE A 104 16.89 -18.00 -0.79
CA PHE A 104 15.72 -18.85 -0.58
C PHE A 104 14.95 -19.09 -1.88
N ALA A 105 14.72 -18.03 -2.67
CA ALA A 105 14.04 -18.13 -3.95
C ALA A 105 14.79 -19.02 -4.92
N GLN A 106 16.12 -18.91 -4.99
CA GLN A 106 16.96 -19.72 -5.85
C GLN A 106 16.92 -21.20 -5.45
N GLU A 107 17.08 -21.51 -4.16
CA GLU A 107 17.04 -22.89 -3.63
C GLU A 107 15.71 -23.59 -3.89
N ARG A 108 14.61 -22.84 -3.91
CA ARG A 108 13.25 -23.35 -4.14
C ARG A 108 12.78 -23.22 -5.59
N GLY A 109 13.63 -22.77 -6.51
CA GLY A 109 13.26 -22.59 -7.91
C GLY A 109 12.18 -21.53 -8.16
N LEU A 110 12.10 -20.51 -7.30
CA LEU A 110 11.14 -19.39 -7.36
C LEU A 110 11.69 -18.16 -8.11
N THR A 111 12.92 -18.23 -8.61
CA THR A 111 13.55 -17.13 -9.36
C THR A 111 12.72 -16.81 -10.60
N THR A 112 12.44 -15.52 -10.79
CA THR A 112 11.69 -15.01 -11.93
C THR A 112 12.59 -14.07 -12.70
N THR A 113 12.66 -14.25 -14.02
CA THR A 113 13.36 -13.31 -14.91
C THR A 113 12.40 -12.25 -15.44
N TYR A 114 12.94 -11.15 -15.98
CA TYR A 114 12.10 -10.15 -16.65
C TYR A 114 11.36 -10.72 -17.87
N GLY A 115 11.91 -11.74 -18.53
CA GLY A 115 11.23 -12.49 -19.59
C GLY A 115 10.03 -13.26 -19.07
N ASP A 116 10.17 -13.98 -17.96
CA ASP A 116 9.04 -14.73 -17.35
C ASP A 116 7.92 -13.80 -16.88
N ALA A 117 8.26 -12.64 -16.33
CA ALA A 117 7.28 -11.64 -15.90
C ALA A 117 6.47 -11.09 -17.08
N ARG A 118 7.09 -10.97 -18.26
CA ARG A 118 6.43 -10.53 -19.50
C ARG A 118 5.36 -11.50 -19.97
N ASP A 119 5.63 -12.79 -19.87
CA ASP A 119 4.71 -13.82 -20.39
C ASP A 119 3.53 -14.10 -19.43
N ASN A 120 3.71 -13.87 -18.13
CA ASN A 120 2.69 -14.14 -17.11
C ASN A 120 1.67 -13.00 -16.94
N ASN A 121 2.00 -11.77 -17.38
CA ASN A 121 1.12 -10.62 -17.28
C ASN A 121 0.45 -10.35 -18.64
N LEU A 122 -0.88 -10.39 -18.69
CA LEU A 122 -1.63 -10.05 -19.91
C LEU A 122 -1.35 -8.59 -20.32
N PRO A 123 -1.29 -8.28 -21.64
CA PRO A 123 -0.96 -6.94 -22.15
C PRO A 123 -1.99 -5.85 -21.82
N ARG A 124 -3.04 -6.15 -21.04
CA ARG A 124 -3.97 -5.14 -20.52
C ARG A 124 -3.39 -4.35 -19.37
N ASP A 125 -2.42 -4.93 -18.67
CA ASP A 125 -1.68 -4.24 -17.65
C ASP A 125 -0.36 -3.77 -18.26
N ASN A 126 -0.29 -2.48 -18.62
CA ASN A 126 0.96 -1.68 -18.65
C ASN A 126 1.70 -1.69 -17.28
N ASP A 127 1.56 -2.75 -16.48
CA ASP A 127 2.24 -3.04 -15.22
C ASP A 127 3.55 -3.77 -15.52
N TYR A 128 4.30 -3.27 -16.50
CA TYR A 128 5.72 -3.49 -16.49
C TYR A 128 6.30 -2.44 -15.55
N PRO A 129 6.57 -2.76 -14.27
CA PRO A 129 7.58 -2.00 -13.60
C PRO A 129 8.87 -2.27 -14.38
N ARG A 130 9.28 -1.31 -15.22
CA ARG A 130 10.72 -1.12 -15.45
C ARG A 130 11.31 -1.12 -14.05
N GLY A 131 12.12 -2.14 -13.74
CA GLY A 131 12.40 -2.63 -12.38
C GLY A 131 12.13 -1.62 -11.26
N LEU A 132 11.33 -2.01 -10.26
CA LEU A 132 11.08 -1.21 -9.05
C LEU A 132 10.40 0.17 -9.25
N ARG A 133 9.97 0.52 -10.48
CA ARG A 133 9.13 1.69 -10.76
C ARG A 133 7.68 1.26 -10.95
N PRO A 134 6.81 1.39 -9.95
CA PRO A 134 5.37 1.25 -10.13
C PRO A 134 4.82 2.28 -11.09
N ARG A 135 3.61 2.01 -11.57
CA ARG A 135 2.77 3.02 -12.22
C ARG A 135 2.64 4.20 -11.28
N SER A 136 3.22 5.32 -11.67
CA SER A 136 2.87 6.59 -11.07
C SER A 136 1.42 6.89 -11.47
N LYS A 137 0.47 6.83 -10.52
CA LYS A 137 -0.82 7.50 -10.72
C LYS A 137 -0.64 9.03 -10.76
N TYR A 138 0.44 9.53 -10.16
CA TYR A 138 0.74 10.95 -9.96
C TYR A 138 2.01 11.36 -10.70
N PHE A 139 1.91 11.44 -12.03
CA PHE A 139 3.05 11.59 -12.94
C PHE A 139 3.86 12.89 -12.78
N SER A 140 3.31 13.92 -12.12
CA SER A 140 3.86 15.29 -12.18
C SER A 140 4.87 15.67 -11.10
N TYR A 141 4.77 15.15 -9.88
CA TYR A 141 5.55 15.70 -8.74
C TYR A 141 6.97 15.15 -8.63
N LEU A 142 7.21 14.02 -9.29
CA LEU A 142 8.46 13.25 -9.15
C LEU A 142 9.29 13.24 -10.43
N ASN A 143 8.72 13.69 -11.56
CA ASN A 143 9.34 13.60 -12.87
C ASN A 143 9.10 14.86 -13.69
N ASP A 144 10.11 15.26 -14.47
CA ASP A 144 9.96 16.14 -15.61
C ASP A 144 9.40 15.37 -16.81
N VAL A 145 8.59 16.07 -17.61
CA VAL A 145 8.02 15.55 -18.86
C VAL A 145 8.94 15.93 -20.01
N HIS A 146 9.58 14.94 -20.60
CA HIS A 146 10.43 15.08 -21.78
C HIS A 146 9.78 14.41 -22.99
N VAL A 147 10.29 14.72 -24.18
CA VAL A 147 9.94 14.05 -25.43
C VAL A 147 11.21 13.44 -25.99
N ASP A 148 11.20 12.13 -26.26
CA ASP A 148 12.35 11.42 -26.84
C ASP A 148 12.49 11.66 -28.35
N GLU A 149 13.49 11.04 -28.96
CA GLU A 149 13.82 11.22 -30.38
C GLU A 149 12.70 10.72 -31.31
N GLU A 150 11.88 9.79 -30.84
CA GLU A 150 10.72 9.22 -31.51
C GLU A 150 9.44 10.04 -31.34
N GLY A 151 9.48 11.11 -30.54
CA GLY A 151 8.32 11.95 -30.24
C GLY A 151 7.42 11.38 -29.14
N CYS A 152 7.87 10.34 -28.43
CA CYS A 152 7.15 9.77 -27.30
C CYS A 152 7.42 10.57 -26.03
N THR A 153 6.38 10.73 -25.20
CA THR A 153 6.53 11.33 -23.88
C THR A 153 7.28 10.38 -22.96
N VAL A 154 8.40 10.85 -22.41
CA VAL A 154 9.20 10.13 -21.41
C VAL A 154 9.27 10.92 -20.12
N LEU A 155 9.17 10.22 -19.00
CA LEU A 155 9.21 10.81 -17.67
C LEU A 155 10.60 10.62 -17.07
N VAL A 156 11.25 11.73 -16.74
CA VAL A 156 12.61 11.76 -16.21
C VAL A 156 12.52 12.19 -14.75
N PRO A 157 12.97 11.38 -13.77
CA PRO A 157 12.94 11.79 -12.37
C PRO A 157 13.69 13.10 -12.13
N TYR A 158 13.17 13.94 -11.25
CA TYR A 158 13.89 15.15 -10.85
C TYR A 158 15.28 14.80 -10.32
N PRO A 159 16.33 15.58 -10.64
CA PRO A 159 17.68 15.30 -10.14
C PRO A 159 17.74 15.14 -8.61
N ALA A 160 16.95 15.93 -7.88
CA ALA A 160 16.84 15.88 -6.42
C ALA A 160 16.21 14.57 -5.90
N THR A 161 15.32 13.94 -6.66
CA THR A 161 14.65 12.70 -6.26
C THR A 161 15.21 11.47 -6.97
N LYS A 162 16.22 11.62 -7.83
CA LYS A 162 16.80 10.52 -8.64
C LYS A 162 17.21 9.32 -7.78
N ALA A 163 17.78 9.55 -6.60
CA ALA A 163 18.21 8.49 -5.69
C ALA A 163 17.05 7.71 -5.03
N LEU A 164 15.81 8.21 -5.10
CA LEU A 164 14.60 7.47 -4.68
C LEU A 164 14.16 6.43 -5.72
N TRP A 165 14.77 6.48 -6.91
CA TRP A 165 14.45 5.61 -8.02
C TRP A 165 15.67 4.77 -8.39
N PRO A 166 15.45 3.54 -8.84
CA PRO A 166 16.47 2.86 -9.62
C PRO A 166 16.73 3.66 -10.89
N ASP A 167 17.98 3.64 -11.38
CA ASP A 167 18.40 4.40 -12.54
C ASP A 167 17.46 4.20 -13.74
N ALA A 168 16.77 5.28 -14.15
CA ALA A 168 15.86 5.31 -15.30
C ALA A 168 16.60 5.07 -16.61
N ASP A 169 17.83 5.60 -16.62
CA ASP A 169 18.66 5.80 -17.79
C ASP A 169 19.57 4.59 -18.02
N GLY A 170 19.44 3.54 -17.19
CA GLY A 170 20.10 2.27 -17.39
C GLY A 170 19.55 1.57 -18.64
N PRO A 171 20.36 0.71 -19.30
CA PRO A 171 19.84 -0.14 -20.36
C PRO A 171 18.66 -0.95 -19.84
N GLU A 172 17.66 -1.21 -20.70
CA GLU A 172 16.58 -2.13 -20.33
C GLU A 172 17.20 -3.43 -19.79
N PRO A 173 16.69 -3.96 -18.66
CA PRO A 173 17.19 -5.21 -18.15
C PRO A 173 17.03 -6.28 -19.21
N HIS A 174 18.06 -7.10 -19.38
CA HIS A 174 18.01 -8.19 -20.34
C HIS A 174 16.89 -9.15 -19.90
N PRO A 175 16.12 -9.77 -20.81
CA PRO A 175 15.04 -10.68 -20.43
C PRO A 175 15.46 -11.83 -19.51
N SER A 176 16.73 -12.23 -19.54
CA SER A 176 17.28 -13.24 -18.63
C SER A 176 17.69 -12.72 -17.25
N ASP A 177 17.71 -11.42 -17.05
CA ASP A 177 18.06 -10.82 -15.77
C ASP A 177 16.96 -11.12 -14.75
N ILE A 178 17.37 -11.26 -13.48
CA ILE A 178 16.45 -11.56 -12.38
C ILE A 178 15.58 -10.35 -12.09
N ASP A 179 14.26 -10.56 -12.11
CA ASP A 179 13.29 -9.62 -11.58
C ASP A 179 13.27 -9.77 -10.05
N ILE A 180 13.97 -8.87 -9.36
CA ILE A 180 14.12 -8.89 -7.91
C ILE A 180 12.74 -8.81 -7.23
N TYR A 181 11.86 -7.92 -7.67
CA TYR A 181 10.56 -7.70 -7.02
C TYR A 181 9.66 -8.94 -7.10
N ASN A 182 9.51 -9.51 -8.30
CA ASN A 182 8.67 -10.70 -8.47
C ASN A 182 9.29 -11.92 -7.78
N THR A 183 10.61 -12.05 -7.82
CA THR A 183 11.33 -13.13 -7.13
C THR A 183 11.13 -13.08 -5.62
N ILE A 184 11.37 -11.92 -4.99
CA ILE A 184 11.19 -11.78 -3.53
C ILE A 184 9.72 -11.88 -3.13
N SER A 185 8.78 -11.40 -3.96
CA SER A 185 7.34 -11.53 -3.70
C SER A 185 6.89 -12.99 -3.69
N LYS A 186 7.41 -13.82 -4.61
CA LYS A 186 7.16 -15.28 -4.60
C LYS A 186 7.79 -15.95 -3.39
N ALA A 187 9.04 -15.60 -3.06
CA ALA A 187 9.72 -16.13 -1.88
C ALA A 187 8.97 -15.81 -0.59
N LEU A 188 8.55 -14.54 -0.42
CA LEU A 188 7.77 -14.08 0.72
C LEU A 188 6.46 -14.86 0.84
N LYS A 189 5.69 -14.97 -0.25
CA LYS A 189 4.45 -15.76 -0.28
C LYS A 189 4.69 -17.21 0.16
N MET A 190 5.75 -17.84 -0.33
CA MET A 190 6.09 -19.22 0.05
C MET A 190 6.44 -19.33 1.54
N ILE A 191 7.33 -18.48 2.06
CA ILE A 191 7.72 -18.47 3.49
C ILE A 191 6.48 -18.32 4.38
N VAL A 192 5.62 -17.35 4.04
CA VAL A 192 4.40 -17.07 4.78
C VAL A 192 3.43 -18.25 4.75
N CYS A 193 3.22 -18.87 3.59
CA CYS A 193 2.38 -20.06 3.47
C CYS A 193 2.94 -21.24 4.28
N GLU A 194 4.24 -21.48 4.24
CA GLU A 194 4.89 -22.54 5.02
C GLU A 194 4.72 -22.30 6.53
N LEU A 195 4.98 -21.08 7.01
CA LEU A 195 4.74 -20.72 8.41
C LEU A 195 3.28 -20.90 8.81
N ALA A 196 2.34 -20.49 7.95
CA ALA A 196 0.92 -20.64 8.21
C ALA A 196 0.50 -22.10 8.34
N LEU A 197 1.01 -22.98 7.46
CA LEU A 197 0.73 -24.41 7.48
C LEU A 197 1.36 -25.11 8.69
N GLU A 198 2.58 -24.74 9.07
CA GLU A 198 3.33 -25.39 10.15
C GLU A 198 2.92 -24.91 11.55
N ARG A 199 2.62 -23.61 11.69
CA ARG A 199 2.46 -22.94 12.99
C ARG A 199 1.05 -22.43 13.24
N GLY A 200 0.19 -22.41 12.22
CA GLY A 200 -1.19 -21.95 12.35
C GLY A 200 -1.30 -20.43 12.41
N PHE A 201 -0.71 -19.72 11.45
CA PHE A 201 -1.01 -18.28 11.30
C PHE A 201 -2.50 -18.11 10.96
N GLY A 202 -3.16 -17.15 11.59
CA GLY A 202 -4.56 -16.81 11.28
C GLY A 202 -4.70 -16.35 9.82
N GLY A 203 -5.91 -16.35 9.26
CA GLY A 203 -6.14 -16.04 7.83
C GLY A 203 -5.69 -14.65 7.32
N TRP A 204 -5.13 -13.82 8.20
CA TRP A 204 -4.61 -12.49 7.91
C TRP A 204 -3.48 -12.48 6.87
N TYR A 205 -2.66 -13.53 6.85
CA TYR A 205 -1.48 -13.58 5.98
C TYR A 205 -1.83 -13.58 4.47
N TYR A 206 -3.01 -14.05 4.08
CA TYR A 206 -3.42 -14.13 2.67
C TYR A 206 -3.58 -12.76 2.00
N TRP A 207 -3.94 -11.74 2.78
CA TRP A 207 -4.36 -10.45 2.23
C TRP A 207 -3.54 -9.27 2.76
N MET A 208 -2.74 -9.49 3.81
CA MET A 208 -2.07 -8.41 4.53
C MET A 208 -0.56 -8.36 4.33
N ILE A 209 0.09 -9.48 3.96
CA ILE A 209 1.53 -9.50 3.73
C ILE A 209 1.85 -9.29 2.25
N PHE A 210 2.54 -8.20 1.94
CA PHE A 210 3.00 -7.92 0.57
C PHE A 210 4.27 -7.07 0.57
N MET A 211 4.91 -7.01 -0.59
CA MET A 211 6.04 -6.11 -0.81
C MET A 211 5.52 -4.71 -1.12
N ALA A 212 5.86 -3.74 -0.29
CA ALA A 212 5.62 -2.32 -0.53
C ALA A 212 6.91 -1.62 -0.97
N VAL A 213 6.76 -0.45 -1.60
CA VAL A 213 7.88 0.45 -1.90
C VAL A 213 7.65 1.76 -1.16
N THR A 214 8.65 2.19 -0.40
CA THR A 214 8.53 3.30 0.53
C THR A 214 9.31 4.52 0.08
N LEU A 215 8.95 5.69 0.59
CA LEU A 215 9.64 6.94 0.27
C LEU A 215 11.08 6.95 0.78
N ARG A 216 11.32 6.47 2.00
CA ARG A 216 12.67 6.35 2.56
C ARG A 216 13.46 5.26 1.84
N ALA A 217 14.68 5.61 1.46
CA ALA A 217 15.72 4.68 1.03
C ALA A 217 16.72 4.46 2.17
N ASP A 218 16.89 3.22 2.59
CA ASP A 218 17.87 2.82 3.60
C ASP A 218 18.42 1.44 3.23
N GLU A 219 19.68 1.20 3.61
CA GLU A 219 20.41 -0.02 3.25
C GLU A 219 20.44 -0.29 1.72
N GLY A 220 20.29 0.77 0.92
CA GLY A 220 20.30 0.71 -0.55
C GLY A 220 19.00 0.22 -1.19
N THR A 221 17.88 0.16 -0.45
CA THR A 221 16.59 -0.29 -0.97
C THR A 221 15.40 0.49 -0.42
N ASN A 222 14.33 0.55 -1.21
CA ASN A 222 13.04 1.15 -0.81
C ASN A 222 12.01 0.07 -0.48
N PHE A 223 12.41 -1.20 -0.48
CA PHE A 223 11.50 -2.30 -0.27
C PHE A 223 11.13 -2.48 1.20
N LEU A 224 9.88 -2.84 1.41
CA LEU A 224 9.35 -3.18 2.73
C LEU A 224 8.51 -4.44 2.62
N VAL A 225 8.67 -5.37 3.55
CA VAL A 225 7.66 -6.39 3.82
C VAL A 225 6.58 -5.72 4.66
N SER A 226 5.50 -5.27 4.02
CA SER A 226 4.34 -4.66 4.68
C SER A 226 3.46 -5.75 5.25
N VAL A 227 3.05 -5.58 6.51
CA VAL A 227 2.09 -6.46 7.19
C VAL A 227 0.78 -5.75 7.46
N MET A 228 0.78 -4.43 7.62
CA MET A 228 -0.44 -3.63 7.80
C MET A 228 -0.27 -2.29 7.12
N SER A 229 -1.36 -1.69 6.67
CA SER A 229 -1.37 -0.28 6.27
C SER A 229 -2.19 0.57 7.23
N ASN A 230 -1.99 1.88 7.19
CA ASN A 230 -2.80 2.86 7.95
C ASN A 230 -4.24 3.02 7.44
N GLY A 231 -4.63 2.23 6.44
CA GLY A 231 -5.99 2.14 5.96
C GLY A 231 -6.85 1.23 6.83
N ARG A 232 -7.64 0.39 6.15
CA ARG A 232 -8.65 -0.51 6.74
C ARG A 232 -8.10 -1.50 7.78
N ASN A 233 -6.79 -1.68 7.89
CA ASN A 233 -6.20 -2.60 8.86
C ASN A 233 -6.22 -2.07 10.30
N LEU A 234 -6.48 -0.79 10.56
CA LEU A 234 -6.39 -0.20 11.90
C LEU A 234 -7.74 0.04 12.61
N THR A 235 -8.84 -0.16 11.89
CA THR A 235 -10.21 0.14 12.36
C THR A 235 -10.96 -1.14 12.74
N ASP A 236 -11.87 -1.08 13.73
CA ASP A 236 -12.57 -2.23 14.36
C ASP A 236 -13.26 -3.26 13.42
N GLY A 237 -13.43 -2.94 12.13
CA GLY A 237 -14.18 -3.79 11.19
C GLY A 237 -13.60 -5.17 10.87
N ARG A 238 -12.38 -5.53 11.34
CA ARG A 238 -11.66 -6.78 11.01
C ARG A 238 -10.70 -7.25 12.12
N ASP A 239 -11.12 -7.18 13.37
CA ASP A 239 -10.25 -7.51 14.51
C ASP A 239 -9.74 -8.96 14.54
N ASP A 240 -10.50 -9.89 13.98
CA ASP A 240 -10.20 -11.33 13.88
C ASP A 240 -9.12 -11.68 12.83
N HIS A 241 -8.69 -10.70 12.04
CA HIS A 241 -7.73 -10.88 10.97
C HIS A 241 -6.45 -10.07 11.19
N ARG A 242 -6.04 -9.80 12.42
CA ARG A 242 -4.78 -9.11 12.69
C ARG A 242 -3.72 -10.04 13.26
N PRO A 243 -2.43 -9.83 12.92
CA PRO A 243 -1.36 -10.57 13.54
C PRO A 243 -1.28 -10.27 15.04
N THR A 244 -0.91 -11.28 15.83
CA THR A 244 -0.46 -11.06 17.21
C THR A 244 1.00 -10.63 17.23
N ARG A 245 1.48 -10.17 18.39
CA ARG A 245 2.89 -9.83 18.60
C ARG A 245 3.80 -11.03 18.32
N GLU A 246 3.41 -12.20 18.81
CA GLU A 246 4.15 -13.45 18.64
C GLU A 246 4.24 -13.84 17.17
N GLN A 247 3.14 -13.72 16.43
CA GLN A 247 3.14 -13.99 14.98
C GLN A 247 4.03 -13.01 14.21
N MET A 248 4.06 -11.73 14.61
CA MET A 248 4.99 -10.74 14.05
C MET A 248 6.44 -11.12 14.32
N ASP A 249 6.76 -11.57 15.55
CA ASP A 249 8.12 -11.96 15.94
C ASP A 249 8.58 -13.23 15.22
N GLU A 250 7.70 -14.22 15.06
CA GLU A 250 7.98 -15.43 14.28
C GLU A 250 8.24 -15.11 12.80
N LEU A 251 7.41 -14.25 12.20
CA LEU A 251 7.60 -13.81 10.82
C LEU A 251 8.93 -13.06 10.67
N ALA A 252 9.25 -12.15 11.60
CA ALA A 252 10.52 -11.42 11.58
C ALA A 252 11.72 -12.38 11.63
N GLN A 253 11.67 -13.39 12.52
CA GLN A 253 12.72 -14.40 12.63
C GLN A 253 12.87 -15.22 11.34
N ALA A 254 11.76 -15.63 10.71
CA ALA A 254 11.77 -16.39 9.47
C ALA A 254 12.37 -15.59 8.31
N LEU A 255 12.02 -14.30 8.21
CA LEU A 255 12.56 -13.36 7.24
C LEU A 255 14.02 -12.98 7.51
N GLY A 256 14.52 -13.25 8.73
CA GLY A 256 15.87 -12.90 9.14
C GLY A 256 16.12 -11.40 9.19
N VAL A 257 15.08 -10.63 9.54
CA VAL A 257 15.17 -9.18 9.70
C VAL A 257 15.63 -8.85 11.12
N SER A 258 16.41 -7.78 11.27
CA SER A 258 16.88 -7.29 12.57
C SER A 258 16.13 -6.03 12.96
N GLY A 259 15.63 -5.97 14.20
CA GLY A 259 14.97 -4.80 14.75
C GLY A 259 13.43 -4.87 14.74
N PRO A 260 12.77 -3.89 15.41
CA PRO A 260 11.31 -3.83 15.47
C PRO A 260 10.72 -3.42 14.12
N ALA A 261 9.47 -3.82 13.89
CA ALA A 261 8.70 -3.30 12.75
C ALA A 261 8.35 -1.83 13.01
N ARG A 262 8.29 -1.04 11.93
CA ARG A 262 8.05 0.41 11.98
C ARG A 262 7.11 0.83 10.85
N TRP A 263 6.62 2.06 10.94
CA TRP A 263 5.79 2.70 9.94
C TRP A 263 6.62 3.47 8.92
N TYR A 264 6.46 3.11 7.65
CA TYR A 264 7.13 3.73 6.52
C TYR A 264 6.10 4.37 5.59
N VAL A 265 6.41 5.55 5.09
CA VAL A 265 5.57 6.25 4.11
C VAL A 265 5.61 5.50 2.79
N ASP A 266 4.44 5.26 2.20
CA ASP A 266 4.28 4.72 0.86
C ASP A 266 4.85 5.70 -0.18
N ARG A 267 5.65 5.21 -1.12
CA ARG A 267 6.29 6.08 -2.13
C ARG A 267 5.31 6.61 -3.18
N ASP A 268 4.20 5.93 -3.40
CA ASP A 268 3.23 6.24 -4.45
C ASP A 268 1.99 6.95 -3.88
N ALA A 269 1.83 6.95 -2.55
CA ALA A 269 0.74 7.61 -1.84
C ALA A 269 1.26 8.45 -0.65
N PHE A 270 2.27 9.32 -0.84
CA PHE A 270 2.88 10.10 0.23
C PHE A 270 2.19 11.45 0.54
N GLU A 271 1.10 11.77 -0.15
CA GLU A 271 0.37 13.03 0.00
C GLU A 271 -1.07 12.81 0.47
N TRP A 272 -1.66 13.88 0.99
CA TRP A 272 -3.10 13.92 1.22
C TRP A 272 -3.84 14.01 -0.10
N GLU A 273 -4.75 13.08 -0.35
CA GLU A 273 -5.47 12.98 -1.63
C GLU A 273 -6.89 13.53 -1.48
N ASP A 274 -7.28 14.45 -2.37
CA ASP A 274 -8.69 14.85 -2.55
C ASP A 274 -9.33 13.97 -3.63
N GLN A 275 -9.68 12.75 -3.25
CA GLN A 275 -10.31 11.80 -4.16
C GLN A 275 -11.68 12.28 -4.68
N TYR A 276 -12.29 13.34 -4.11
CA TYR A 276 -13.53 13.93 -4.64
C TYR A 276 -13.27 14.72 -5.93
N GLN A 277 -12.13 15.43 -6.02
CA GLN A 277 -11.77 16.14 -7.25
C GLN A 277 -11.41 15.19 -8.38
N GLU A 278 -10.80 14.05 -8.11
CA GLU A 278 -10.50 13.06 -9.15
C GLU A 278 -11.77 12.54 -9.83
N GLN A 279 -12.83 12.24 -9.06
CA GLN A 279 -14.11 11.79 -9.62
C GLN A 279 -14.77 12.84 -10.54
N LEU A 280 -14.63 14.13 -10.20
CA LEU A 280 -15.16 15.22 -11.02
C LEU A 280 -14.39 15.37 -12.34
N VAL A 281 -13.08 15.09 -12.34
CA VAL A 281 -12.21 15.22 -13.52
C VAL A 281 -12.34 14.02 -14.45
N PHE A 282 -12.49 12.81 -13.90
CA PHE A 282 -12.56 11.56 -14.68
C PHE A 282 -13.98 11.09 -15.01
N GLY A 283 -15.03 11.86 -14.65
CA GLY A 283 -16.42 11.55 -15.01
C GLY A 283 -16.93 10.28 -14.32
N GLY A 284 -17.05 10.35 -12.99
CA GLY A 284 -17.28 9.22 -12.07
C GLY A 284 -18.27 8.12 -12.51
N PRO A 285 -18.09 6.89 -11.96
CA PRO A 285 -18.88 5.72 -12.29
C PRO A 285 -20.36 5.93 -11.95
N ALA A 286 -21.23 5.34 -12.77
CA ALA A 286 -22.66 5.22 -12.51
C ALA A 286 -22.86 4.80 -11.05
N VAL A 287 -23.47 5.70 -10.28
CA VAL A 287 -24.12 5.35 -9.01
C VAL A 287 -24.99 4.15 -9.34
N TYR A 288 -24.61 2.94 -8.90
CA TYR A 288 -25.61 1.93 -8.65
C TYR A 288 -26.45 2.55 -7.57
N SER A 289 -27.54 3.19 -7.97
CA SER A 289 -28.62 3.48 -7.06
C SER A 289 -28.94 2.14 -6.42
N ASP A 290 -28.78 2.07 -5.10
CA ASP A 290 -29.69 1.28 -4.31
C ASP A 290 -31.08 1.80 -4.69
N GLU A 291 -31.65 1.23 -5.75
CA GLU A 291 -33.09 1.26 -5.94
C GLU A 291 -33.63 0.62 -4.67
N GLU A 292 -34.28 1.46 -3.89
CA GLU A 292 -35.10 1.07 -2.76
C GLU A 292 -35.88 -0.17 -3.20
N ASP A 293 -35.62 -1.28 -2.50
CA ASP A 293 -36.39 -2.52 -2.57
C ASP A 293 -37.79 -2.19 -2.04
N ASP A 294 -38.59 -1.57 -2.91
CA ASP A 294 -40.01 -1.37 -2.72
C ASP A 294 -40.63 -2.76 -2.66
N GLY A 295 -40.96 -3.17 -1.44
CA GLY A 295 -41.58 -4.43 -1.15
C GLY A 295 -42.85 -4.64 -1.95
N ASP A 296 -42.77 -5.53 -2.93
CA ASP A 296 -43.93 -6.25 -3.44
C ASP A 296 -44.03 -7.58 -2.69
N GLU A 297 -44.94 -7.57 -1.71
CA GLU A 297 -45.59 -8.78 -1.23
C GLU A 297 -46.27 -9.46 -2.43
N ASP A 298 -45.86 -10.69 -2.80
CA ASP A 298 -46.77 -11.62 -3.46
C ASP A 298 -46.34 -13.09 -3.29
N GLU A 299 -47.13 -13.75 -2.44
CA GLU A 299 -47.71 -15.09 -2.55
C GLU A 299 -46.90 -16.29 -3.10
N ASN A 300 -46.65 -17.24 -2.17
CA ASN A 300 -46.98 -18.66 -2.27
C ASN A 300 -47.09 -19.29 -3.68
N ILE A 301 -46.03 -20.00 -4.11
CA ILE A 301 -46.20 -21.25 -4.86
C ILE A 301 -45.28 -22.34 -4.30
N LEU A 302 -45.92 -23.41 -3.84
CA LEU A 302 -45.34 -24.65 -3.32
C LEU A 302 -44.79 -25.56 -4.42
N SER A 303 -43.72 -26.29 -4.04
CA SER A 303 -43.34 -27.68 -4.43
C SER A 303 -42.28 -27.86 -5.54
N PRO A 304 -41.62 -29.04 -5.64
CA PRO A 304 -40.82 -29.73 -4.60
C PRO A 304 -39.50 -30.34 -5.16
N GLY A 305 -38.54 -30.64 -4.28
CA GLY A 305 -37.63 -31.79 -4.44
C GLY A 305 -36.25 -31.55 -5.06
N ALA A 306 -35.22 -31.60 -4.22
CA ALA A 306 -33.88 -32.05 -4.59
C ALA A 306 -33.24 -32.85 -3.43
N PRO A 307 -32.53 -33.97 -3.70
CA PRO A 307 -32.06 -34.92 -2.68
C PRO A 307 -30.68 -34.53 -2.09
N PRO A 308 -30.27 -35.16 -0.98
CA PRO A 308 -29.03 -34.80 -0.27
C PRO A 308 -27.78 -35.35 -0.97
N TYR A 309 -26.73 -34.54 -1.01
CA TYR A 309 -25.38 -34.98 -1.36
C TYR A 309 -24.72 -35.67 -0.16
N LEU A 310 -24.35 -36.93 -0.37
CA LEU A 310 -23.40 -37.69 0.44
C LEU A 310 -21.98 -37.31 0.01
N PHE A 311 -21.12 -36.98 0.98
CA PHE A 311 -19.67 -36.98 0.82
C PHE A 311 -19.14 -38.36 1.20
N ASP A 312 -18.31 -38.93 0.33
CA ASP A 312 -17.24 -39.88 0.67
C ASP A 312 -15.93 -39.09 0.84
#